data_AF-A0A0E0P7L8-F1
#
_entry.id   AF-A0A0E0P7L8-F1
#
_cell.length_a   1.000
_cell.length_b   1.000
_cell.length_c   1.000
_cell.angle_alpha   90.00
_cell.angle_beta   90.00
_cell.angle_gamma   90.00
#
_symmetry.space_group_name_H-M   'P 1'
#
loop_
_entity.id
_entity.type
_entity.pdbx_description
1 polymer ?
#
loop_
_entity_poly.entity_id
_entity_poly.type
_entity_poly.pdbx_seq_one_letter_code
_entity_poly.pdbx_strand_id
1 'polypeptide(L)'
;MEPMRNLAFGQIRLIEPLDGSNYAKWKADVLLNLGILDYDYAIREDRHEEPFSVEHNYEEKLKLYHEKTNEWEKSNRISLMYIKSAISNVIIGGIENSDDVKTYLENIDRNFRSSSKSYASSIIKRLTENVRLFRDSVGGDRKAAITPQVVAGDLFGIKLASLLLQLPLLPPH
;
A
#
# COMPACT_ATOMS: atom_id res chain seq x y z
N MET A 1 23.23 -2.69 -27.69
CA MET A 1 23.68 -1.94 -26.50
C MET A 1 23.03 -2.60 -25.27
N GLU A 2 23.78 -3.41 -24.54
CA GLU A 2 23.33 -4.07 -23.31
C GLU A 2 24.27 -3.91 -22.06
N PRO A 3 25.03 -2.80 -21.85
CA PRO A 3 25.79 -2.67 -20.60
C PRO A 3 24.98 -2.18 -19.38
N MET A 4 23.78 -1.63 -19.54
CA MET A 4 23.03 -1.01 -18.42
C MET A 4 22.20 -2.00 -17.58
N ARG A 5 21.82 -3.16 -18.12
CA ARG A 5 20.98 -4.14 -17.42
C ARG A 5 21.66 -4.76 -16.19
N ASN A 6 22.99 -4.86 -16.19
CA ASN A 6 23.74 -5.51 -15.10
C ASN A 6 24.03 -4.57 -13.91
N LEU A 7 23.90 -3.25 -14.08
CA LEU A 7 24.08 -2.28 -12.99
C LEU A 7 22.85 -2.15 -12.09
N ALA A 8 21.66 -2.47 -12.61
CA ALA A 8 20.39 -2.29 -11.88
C ALA A 8 20.26 -3.24 -10.67
N PHE A 9 20.80 -4.47 -10.73
CA PHE A 9 20.64 -5.44 -9.63
C PHE A 9 21.31 -5.00 -8.32
N GLY A 10 22.38 -4.20 -8.37
CA GLY A 10 23.01 -3.65 -7.17
C GLY A 10 22.28 -2.44 -6.56
N GLN A 11 21.31 -1.86 -7.28
CA GLN A 11 20.57 -0.67 -6.88
C GLN A 11 19.15 -0.97 -6.37
N ILE A 12 18.70 -2.23 -6.49
CA ILE A 12 17.40 -2.67 -5.97
C ILE A 12 17.45 -2.62 -4.45
N ARG A 13 16.58 -1.81 -3.85
CA ARG A 13 16.39 -1.81 -2.40
C ARG A 13 15.82 -3.15 -1.96
N LEU A 14 16.34 -3.70 -0.87
CA LEU A 14 15.67 -4.78 -0.15
C LEU A 14 14.34 -4.23 0.39
N ILE A 15 13.24 -4.72 -0.18
CA ILE A 15 11.89 -4.33 0.25
C ILE A 15 11.49 -5.23 1.40
N GLU A 16 11.23 -4.62 2.55
CA GLU A 16 10.52 -5.28 3.63
C GLU A 16 9.08 -5.54 3.18
N PRO A 17 8.57 -6.79 3.23
CA PRO A 17 7.22 -7.09 2.80
C PRO A 17 6.18 -6.22 3.51
N LEU A 18 5.11 -5.85 2.79
CA LEU A 18 4.00 -5.12 3.37
C LEU A 18 3.33 -5.97 4.45
N ASP A 19 3.28 -5.46 5.69
CA ASP A 19 2.84 -6.21 6.87
C ASP A 19 1.67 -5.60 7.63
N GLY A 20 1.15 -4.46 7.18
CA GLY A 20 0.14 -3.69 7.91
C GLY A 20 0.65 -2.34 8.42
N SER A 21 1.90 -2.30 8.87
CA SER A 21 2.47 -1.18 9.64
C SER A 21 3.41 -0.29 8.83
N ASN A 22 3.99 -0.82 7.76
CA ASN A 22 5.07 -0.17 7.01
C ASN A 22 4.63 0.45 5.66
N TYR A 23 3.33 0.59 5.41
CA TYR A 23 2.77 0.96 4.10
C TYR A 23 3.43 2.18 3.42
N ALA A 24 3.62 3.29 4.15
CA ALA A 24 4.18 4.51 3.56
C ALA A 24 5.62 4.28 3.04
N LYS A 25 6.45 3.59 3.82
CA LYS A 25 7.82 3.25 3.41
C LYS A 25 7.82 2.20 2.31
N TRP A 26 7.02 1.15 2.46
CA TRP A 26 6.88 0.07 1.48
C TRP A 26 6.50 0.61 0.10
N LYS A 27 5.48 1.48 0.02
CA LYS A 27 5.03 2.06 -1.25
C LYS A 27 6.14 2.89 -1.92
N ALA A 28 6.86 3.69 -1.14
CA ALA A 28 7.98 4.49 -1.66
C ALA A 28 9.11 3.60 -2.22
N ASP A 29 9.50 2.54 -1.49
CA ASP A 29 10.58 1.65 -1.93
C ASP A 29 10.16 0.81 -3.16
N VAL A 30 8.90 0.35 -3.22
CA VAL A 30 8.35 -0.37 -4.39
C VAL A 30 8.35 0.50 -5.63
N LEU A 31 7.81 1.72 -5.55
CA LEU A 31 7.74 2.62 -6.70
C LEU A 31 9.13 3.06 -7.16
N LEU A 32 10.06 3.28 -6.23
CA LEU A 32 11.45 3.59 -6.57
C LEU A 32 12.12 2.44 -7.32
N ASN A 33 11.98 1.20 -6.84
CA ASN A 33 12.58 0.05 -7.52
C ASN A 33 11.97 -0.18 -8.91
N LEU A 34 10.65 0.00 -9.08
CA LEU A 34 10.02 -0.09 -10.39
C LEU A 34 10.52 0.98 -11.37
N GLY A 35 10.75 2.21 -10.88
CA GLY A 35 11.37 3.27 -11.69
C GLY A 35 12.82 2.97 -12.07
N ILE A 36 13.65 2.49 -11.14
CA ILE A 36 15.05 2.10 -11.41
C ILE A 36 15.13 0.97 -12.44
N LEU A 37 14.17 0.05 -12.41
CA LEU A 37 14.11 -1.09 -13.32
C LEU A 37 13.41 -0.80 -14.65
N ASP A 38 12.93 0.43 -14.85
CA ASP A 38 12.19 0.87 -16.04
C ASP A 38 10.93 0.01 -16.30
N TYR A 39 10.23 -0.35 -15.21
CA TYR A 39 8.97 -1.09 -15.27
C TYR A 39 7.78 -0.26 -14.80
N ASP A 40 7.94 1.04 -14.60
CA ASP A 40 6.90 1.94 -14.10
C ASP A 40 6.04 2.59 -15.21
N TYR A 41 6.25 2.25 -16.49
CA TYR A 41 5.55 2.86 -17.62
C TYR A 41 4.02 2.79 -17.50
N ALA A 42 3.46 1.62 -17.16
CA ALA A 42 2.02 1.45 -16.96
C ALA A 42 1.48 2.15 -15.70
N ILE A 43 2.35 2.54 -14.77
CA ILE A 43 2.00 3.35 -13.60
C ILE A 43 1.97 4.84 -13.99
N ARG A 44 2.84 5.28 -14.90
CA ARG A 44 2.92 6.68 -15.35
C ARG A 44 1.89 7.03 -16.42
N GLU A 45 1.72 6.15 -17.39
CA GLU A 45 0.90 6.40 -18.59
C GLU A 45 -0.38 5.58 -18.58
N ASP A 46 -1.45 6.14 -19.13
CA ASP A 46 -2.67 5.38 -19.39
C ASP A 46 -2.48 4.47 -20.61
N ARG A 47 -3.28 3.40 -20.67
CA ARG A 47 -3.31 2.54 -21.84
C ARG A 47 -3.66 3.38 -23.06
N HIS A 48 -2.88 3.22 -24.13
CA HIS A 48 -3.06 4.01 -25.34
C HIS A 48 -4.34 3.58 -26.07
N GLU A 49 -4.98 4.52 -26.74
CA GLU A 49 -6.12 4.26 -27.63
C GLU A 49 -5.62 3.94 -29.04
N GLU A 50 -6.31 3.03 -29.70
CA GLU A 50 -6.02 2.68 -31.10
C GLU A 50 -6.34 3.88 -32.01
N PRO A 51 -5.45 4.23 -32.96
CA PRO A 51 -5.72 5.33 -33.89
C PRO A 51 -6.91 5.04 -34.80
N PHE A 52 -7.62 6.08 -35.24
CA PHE A 52 -8.71 5.91 -36.19
C PHE A 52 -8.18 5.74 -37.62
N SER A 53 -8.79 4.84 -38.39
CA SER A 53 -8.39 4.51 -39.77
C SER A 53 -8.44 5.70 -40.75
N VAL A 54 -9.16 6.77 -40.40
CA VAL A 54 -9.29 8.00 -41.21
C VAL A 54 -8.17 9.01 -40.95
N GLU A 55 -7.28 8.75 -40.00
CA GLU A 55 -6.21 9.67 -39.65
C GLU A 55 -5.07 9.68 -40.67
N HIS A 56 -4.45 10.85 -40.85
CA HIS A 56 -3.23 10.97 -41.63
C HIS A 56 -2.10 10.14 -40.98
N ASN A 57 -1.28 9.47 -41.79
CA ASN A 57 -0.23 8.53 -41.36
C ASN A 57 -0.76 7.37 -40.49
N TYR A 58 -1.98 6.90 -40.73
CA TYR A 58 -2.60 5.81 -39.97
C TYR A 58 -1.67 4.60 -39.75
N GLU A 59 -0.98 4.13 -40.80
CA GLU A 59 -0.07 2.98 -40.69
C GLU A 59 1.09 3.21 -39.72
N GLU A 60 1.68 4.41 -39.74
CA GLU A 60 2.77 4.80 -38.83
C GLU A 60 2.25 4.90 -37.39
N LYS A 61 1.08 5.51 -37.21
CA LYS A 61 0.43 5.62 -35.89
C LYS A 61 0.05 4.26 -35.34
N LEU A 62 -0.45 3.36 -36.17
CA LEU A 62 -0.83 2.00 -35.79
C LEU A 62 0.39 1.21 -35.34
N LYS A 63 1.52 1.33 -36.07
CA LYS A 63 2.79 0.73 -35.67
C LYS A 63 3.25 1.23 -34.30
N LEU A 64 3.25 2.55 -34.10
CA LEU A 64 3.62 3.16 -32.82
C LEU A 64 2.68 2.73 -31.68
N TYR A 65 1.38 2.66 -31.95
CA TYR A 65 0.37 2.18 -31.01
C TYR A 65 0.69 0.75 -30.54
N HIS A 66 1.01 -0.17 -31.45
CA HIS A 66 1.37 -1.54 -31.10
C HIS A 66 2.66 -1.62 -30.28
N GLU A 67 3.68 -0.84 -30.64
CA GLU A 67 4.94 -0.77 -29.88
C GLU A 67 4.68 -0.30 -28.44
N LYS A 68 3.99 0.82 -28.27
CA LYS A 68 3.67 1.37 -26.94
C LYS A 68 2.74 0.47 -26.13
N THR A 69 1.77 -0.17 -26.77
CA THR A 69 0.86 -1.11 -26.10
C THR A 69 1.65 -2.31 -25.56
N ASN A 70 2.57 -2.87 -26.34
CA ASN A 70 3.43 -3.97 -25.88
C ASN A 70 4.33 -3.57 -24.70
N GLU A 71 4.90 -2.35 -24.74
CA GLU A 71 5.69 -1.81 -23.63
C GLU A 71 4.84 -1.61 -22.36
N TRP A 72 3.64 -1.05 -22.52
CA TRP A 72 2.68 -0.86 -21.44
C TRP A 72 2.26 -2.19 -20.81
N GLU A 73 1.88 -3.18 -21.61
CA GLU A 73 1.44 -4.49 -21.11
C GLU A 73 2.57 -5.24 -20.38
N LYS A 74 3.80 -5.14 -20.90
CA LYS A 74 4.98 -5.69 -20.23
C LYS A 74 5.21 -5.01 -18.88
N SER A 75 5.18 -3.67 -18.84
CA SER A 75 5.35 -2.90 -17.60
C SER A 75 4.25 -3.21 -16.58
N ASN A 76 2.99 -3.29 -17.01
CA ASN A 76 1.85 -3.66 -16.18
C ASN A 76 2.04 -5.04 -15.54
N ARG A 77 2.35 -6.06 -16.36
CA ARG A 77 2.56 -7.44 -15.90
C ARG A 77 3.71 -7.53 -14.90
N ILE A 78 4.87 -6.95 -15.22
CA ILE A 78 6.06 -7.03 -14.35
C ILE A 78 5.82 -6.27 -13.05
N SER A 79 5.20 -5.08 -13.10
CA SER A 79 4.86 -4.33 -11.90
C SER A 79 3.90 -5.08 -10.99
N LEU A 80 2.84 -5.70 -11.54
CA LEU A 80 1.91 -6.51 -10.75
C LEU A 80 2.62 -7.67 -10.05
N MET A 81 3.48 -8.40 -10.77
CA MET A 81 4.25 -9.50 -10.19
C MET A 81 5.16 -9.01 -9.05
N TYR A 82 5.87 -7.91 -9.29
CA TYR A 82 6.77 -7.30 -8.32
C TYR A 82 6.03 -6.85 -7.05
N ILE A 83 4.97 -6.04 -7.21
CA ILE A 83 4.17 -5.52 -6.10
C ILE A 83 3.57 -6.68 -5.29
N LYS A 84 2.95 -7.68 -5.96
CA LYS A 84 2.35 -8.83 -5.28
C LYS A 84 3.38 -9.64 -4.49
N SER A 85 4.58 -9.85 -5.04
CA SER A 85 5.66 -10.52 -4.33
C SER A 85 6.18 -9.76 -3.12
N ALA A 86 5.99 -8.43 -3.10
CA ALA A 86 6.41 -7.55 -2.01
C ALA A 86 5.35 -7.41 -0.90
N ILE A 87 4.27 -8.19 -0.94
CA ILE A 87 3.20 -8.18 0.08
C ILE A 87 3.25 -9.48 0.88
N SER A 88 3.10 -9.40 2.20
CA SER A 88 3.03 -10.60 3.04
C SER A 88 1.81 -11.46 2.68
N ASN A 89 2.03 -12.78 2.59
CA ASN A 89 0.99 -13.78 2.32
C ASN A 89 -0.16 -13.72 3.34
N VAL A 90 0.08 -13.20 4.55
CA VAL A 90 -0.93 -13.08 5.60
C VAL A 90 -2.01 -12.06 5.24
N ILE A 91 -1.66 -10.99 4.52
CA ILE A 91 -2.58 -9.88 4.23
C ILE A 91 -2.99 -9.78 2.76
N ILE A 92 -2.24 -10.42 1.85
CA ILE A 92 -2.50 -10.30 0.40
C ILE A 92 -3.93 -10.74 0.02
N GLY A 93 -4.48 -11.73 0.71
CA GLY A 93 -5.85 -12.21 0.49
C GLY A 93 -6.95 -11.21 0.87
N GLY A 94 -6.62 -10.17 1.64
CA GLY A 94 -7.55 -9.08 1.98
C GLY A 94 -7.57 -7.94 0.96
N ILE A 95 -6.68 -7.95 -0.03
CA ILE A 95 -6.57 -6.90 -1.05
C ILE A 95 -7.35 -7.33 -2.29
N GLU A 96 -8.25 -6.46 -2.76
CA GLU A 96 -8.99 -6.69 -3.99
C GLU A 96 -8.03 -6.76 -5.19
N ASN A 97 -8.09 -7.85 -5.95
CA ASN A 97 -7.18 -8.10 -7.06
C ASN A 97 -7.55 -7.24 -8.29
N SER A 98 -6.56 -6.99 -9.16
CA SER A 98 -6.76 -6.38 -10.48
C SER A 98 -5.65 -6.83 -11.44
N ASP A 99 -5.99 -6.85 -12.72
CA ASP A 99 -5.06 -7.08 -13.84
C ASP A 99 -4.47 -5.76 -14.37
N ASP A 100 -4.90 -4.62 -13.82
CA ASP A 100 -4.32 -3.29 -14.06
C ASP A 100 -3.56 -2.82 -12.81
N VAL A 101 -2.30 -2.44 -13.00
CA VAL A 101 -1.37 -2.07 -11.91
C VAL A 101 -1.82 -0.82 -11.16
N LYS A 102 -2.36 0.18 -11.86
CA LYS A 102 -2.85 1.42 -11.22
C LYS A 102 -4.02 1.10 -10.30
N THR A 103 -5.01 0.36 -10.81
CA THR A 103 -6.17 -0.11 -10.05
C THR A 103 -5.75 -0.99 -8.87
N TYR A 104 -4.76 -1.88 -9.05
CA TYR A 104 -4.25 -2.71 -7.96
C TYR A 104 -3.59 -1.85 -6.86
N LEU A 105 -2.78 -0.86 -7.23
CA LEU A 105 -2.22 0.10 -6.27
C LEU A 105 -3.33 0.89 -5.55
N GLU A 106 -4.37 1.33 -6.24
CA GLU A 106 -5.52 2.00 -5.60
C GLU A 106 -6.26 1.11 -4.60
N ASN A 107 -6.42 -0.19 -4.90
CA ASN A 107 -7.01 -1.15 -3.98
C ASN A 107 -6.16 -1.33 -2.73
N ILE A 108 -4.82 -1.32 -2.86
CA ILE A 108 -3.90 -1.29 -1.73
C ILE A 108 -4.10 0.01 -0.95
N ASP A 109 -4.02 1.18 -1.60
CA ASP A 109 -4.21 2.48 -0.98
C ASP A 109 -5.51 2.54 -0.16
N ARG A 110 -6.61 2.02 -0.72
CA ARG A 110 -7.92 1.96 -0.05
C ARG A 110 -7.86 1.11 1.21
N ASN A 111 -7.24 -0.07 1.16
CA ASN A 111 -7.08 -0.97 2.31
C ASN A 111 -6.29 -0.31 3.45
N PHE A 112 -5.23 0.45 3.14
CA PHE A 112 -4.37 1.06 4.15
C PHE A 112 -4.84 2.44 4.63
N ARG A 113 -5.57 3.18 3.79
CA ARG A 113 -6.21 4.45 4.15
C ARG A 113 -7.45 4.23 5.02
N SER A 114 -8.24 3.19 4.73
CA SER A 114 -9.41 2.81 5.52
C SER A 114 -9.02 2.21 6.87
N SER A 115 -8.00 1.35 6.92
CA SER A 115 -7.50 0.76 8.16
C SER A 115 -6.92 1.82 9.11
N SER A 116 -6.17 2.80 8.60
CA SER A 116 -5.64 3.90 9.42
C SER A 116 -6.74 4.73 10.10
N LYS A 117 -7.82 5.03 9.39
CA LYS A 117 -8.97 5.79 9.92
C LYS A 117 -9.79 4.97 10.92
N SER A 118 -10.05 3.69 10.61
CA SER A 118 -10.77 2.78 11.48
C SER A 118 -9.98 2.43 12.74
N TYR A 119 -8.66 2.24 12.62
CA TYR A 119 -7.75 2.05 13.75
C TYR A 119 -7.72 3.30 14.63
N ALA A 120 -7.50 4.49 14.07
CA ALA A 120 -7.56 5.73 14.84
C ALA A 120 -8.93 5.91 15.53
N SER A 121 -10.04 5.60 14.84
CA SER A 121 -11.37 5.64 15.43
C SER A 121 -11.54 4.63 16.58
N SER A 122 -11.01 3.42 16.44
CA SER A 122 -11.05 2.40 17.50
C SER A 122 -10.22 2.80 18.73
N ILE A 123 -9.06 3.41 18.52
CA ILE A 123 -8.22 3.96 19.58
C ILE A 123 -8.94 5.13 20.26
N ILE A 124 -9.52 6.05 19.50
CA ILE A 124 -10.30 7.18 20.04
C ILE A 124 -11.52 6.70 20.82
N LYS A 125 -12.26 5.68 20.33
CA LYS A 125 -13.41 5.09 21.04
C LYS A 125 -12.97 4.49 22.37
N ARG A 126 -11.92 3.66 22.37
CA ARG A 126 -11.36 3.06 23.59
C ARG A 126 -10.87 4.13 24.57
N LEU A 127 -10.20 5.17 24.09
CA LEU A 127 -9.78 6.31 24.91
C LEU A 127 -10.98 7.05 25.52
N THR A 128 -12.04 7.27 24.74
CA THR A 128 -13.26 7.96 25.18
C THR A 128 -14.05 7.13 26.19
N GLU A 129 -14.15 5.82 25.97
CA GLU A 129 -14.76 4.87 26.92
C GLU A 129 -13.96 4.79 28.22
N ASN A 130 -12.63 4.67 28.14
CA ASN A 130 -11.78 4.67 29.33
C ASN A 130 -11.91 5.98 30.12
N VAL A 131 -11.87 7.14 29.45
CA VAL A 131 -12.07 8.45 30.10
C VAL A 131 -13.46 8.58 30.73
N ARG A 132 -14.51 8.01 30.13
CA ARG A 132 -15.86 7.96 30.72
C ARG A 132 -15.89 7.08 31.96
N LEU A 133 -15.37 5.85 31.88
CA LEU A 133 -15.33 4.93 33.01
C LEU A 133 -14.52 5.49 34.19
N PHE A 134 -13.40 6.18 33.91
CA PHE A 134 -12.64 6.88 34.94
C PHE A 134 -13.39 8.07 35.54
N ARG A 135 -14.18 8.82 34.75
CA ARG A 135 -15.02 9.92 35.26
C ARG A 135 -16.16 9.42 36.15
N ASP A 136 -16.78 8.32 35.76
CA ASP A 136 -17.90 7.72 36.50
C ASP A 136 -17.40 7.00 37.76
N SER A 137 -16.17 6.47 37.74
CA SER A 137 -15.49 5.90 38.91
C SER A 137 -14.93 6.95 39.88
N VAL A 138 -14.66 8.19 39.43
CA VAL A 138 -14.16 9.31 40.25
C VAL A 138 -15.29 10.31 40.52
N GLY A 139 -16.47 9.77 40.85
CA GLY A 139 -17.49 10.52 41.57
C GLY A 139 -16.95 10.94 42.93
N GLY A 140 -16.25 12.07 42.98
CA GLY A 140 -15.73 12.67 44.21
C GLY A 140 -14.29 13.16 44.07
N ASP A 141 -14.15 14.48 43.90
CA ASP A 141 -13.00 15.32 44.24
C ASP A 141 -11.60 14.71 44.11
N ARG A 142 -10.93 15.02 42.98
CA ARG A 142 -9.50 15.41 42.90
C ARG A 142 -9.11 15.78 41.47
N LYS A 143 -8.82 17.07 41.23
CA LYS A 143 -8.18 17.57 40.01
C LYS A 143 -6.72 17.11 39.98
N ALA A 144 -6.42 15.95 39.39
CA ALA A 144 -5.06 15.60 38.99
C ALA A 144 -4.90 15.89 37.50
N ALA A 145 -4.16 16.94 37.17
CA ALA A 145 -3.85 17.34 35.81
C ALA A 145 -3.02 16.23 35.12
N ILE A 146 -3.58 15.58 34.11
CA ILE A 146 -2.85 14.64 33.26
C ILE A 146 -2.14 15.46 32.17
N THR A 147 -0.81 15.49 32.18
CA THR A 147 -0.02 16.19 31.18
C THR A 147 0.18 15.35 29.90
N PRO A 148 0.27 15.98 28.71
CA PRO A 148 0.38 15.29 27.41
C PRO A 148 1.57 14.32 27.27
N GLN A 149 2.62 14.45 28.10
CA GLN A 149 3.82 13.61 28.00
C GLN A 149 3.58 12.12 28.33
N VAL A 150 2.64 11.78 29.21
CA VAL A 150 2.35 10.36 29.54
C VAL A 150 1.71 9.65 28.34
N VAL A 151 0.85 10.35 27.60
CA VAL A 151 0.17 9.81 26.40
C VAL A 151 1.12 9.65 25.21
N ALA A 152 2.14 10.50 25.12
CA ALA A 152 3.13 10.43 24.04
C ALA A 152 4.09 9.22 24.18
N GLY A 153 4.38 8.77 25.41
CA GLY A 153 5.24 7.62 25.68
C GLY A 153 4.65 6.29 25.16
N ASP A 154 3.34 6.12 25.28
CA ASP A 154 2.62 4.93 24.79
C ASP A 154 2.49 4.89 23.27
N LEU A 155 2.70 6.03 22.60
CA LEU A 155 2.59 6.16 21.14
C LEU A 155 3.80 5.60 20.38
N PHE A 156 4.97 5.50 21.03
CA PHE A 156 6.21 5.02 20.41
C PHE A 156 6.48 3.51 20.59
N GLY A 157 5.65 2.79 21.37
CA GLY A 157 5.97 1.43 21.85
C GLY A 157 5.21 0.24 21.27
N ILE A 158 4.11 0.41 20.53
CA ILE A 158 3.23 -0.73 20.19
C ILE A 158 3.45 -1.24 18.76
N LYS A 159 4.35 -2.23 18.65
CA LYS A 159 4.46 -3.17 17.53
C LYS A 159 3.09 -3.81 17.23
N LEU A 160 2.44 -3.39 16.14
CA LEU A 160 1.10 -3.85 15.72
C LEU A 160 1.04 -5.33 15.27
N ALA A 161 2.19 -5.98 15.06
CA ALA A 161 2.25 -7.40 14.69
C ALA A 161 1.70 -8.37 15.77
N SER A 162 1.55 -7.93 17.03
CA SER A 162 1.12 -8.80 18.15
C SER A 162 -0.41 -8.97 18.28
N LEU A 163 -1.22 -8.04 17.76
CA LEU A 163 -2.66 -8.03 18.06
C LEU A 163 -3.50 -8.90 17.11
N LEU A 164 -3.04 -9.15 15.88
CA LEU A 164 -3.71 -10.07 14.95
C LEU A 164 -3.45 -11.55 15.28
N LEU A 165 -2.49 -11.87 16.15
CA LEU A 165 -2.18 -13.24 16.60
C LEU A 165 -2.92 -13.68 17.89
N GLN A 166 -3.76 -12.82 18.49
CA GLN A 166 -4.46 -13.11 19.77
C GLN A 166 -5.98 -13.30 19.64
N LEU A 167 -6.55 -13.32 18.44
CA LEU A 167 -7.94 -13.72 18.27
C LEU A 167 -8.04 -15.25 18.38
N PRO A 168 -8.75 -15.80 19.40
CA PRO A 168 -9.06 -17.22 19.38
C PRO A 168 -9.92 -17.51 18.15
N LEU A 169 -9.44 -18.40 17.29
CA LEU A 169 -10.22 -18.98 16.20
C LEU A 169 -11.45 -19.65 16.82
N LEU A 170 -12.60 -19.00 16.74
CA LEU A 170 -13.87 -19.60 17.13
C LEU A 170 -14.18 -20.75 16.15
N PRO A 171 -14.37 -21.99 16.62
CA PRO A 171 -14.83 -23.07 15.77
C PRO A 171 -16.30 -22.84 15.37
N PRO A 172 -16.74 -23.38 14.22
CA PRO A 172 -18.08 -23.14 13.72
C PRO A 172 -19.08 -24.05 14.44
N HIS A 173 -20.12 -23.45 15.04
CA HIS A 173 -21.46 -24.04 15.17
C HIS A 173 -22.49 -22.91 15.22
#